data_AF-A0A850CDB2-F1
#
_entry.id   AF-A0A850CDB2-F1
#
_cell.length_a   1.000
_cell.length_b   1.000
_cell.length_c   1.000
_cell.angle_alpha   90.00
_cell.angle_beta   90.00
_cell.angle_gamma   90.00
#
_symmetry.space_group_name_H-M   'P 1'
#
loop_
_entity.id
_entity.type
_entity.pdbx_description
1 polymer ?
#
loop_
_entity_poly.entity_id
_entity_poly.type
_entity_poly.pdbx_seq_one_letter_code
_entity_poly.pdbx_strand_id
1 'polypeptide(L)'
;MDGPAELTRLQAAWLDQRRRTANAAIPGLGTLLAAESAGALVAAEMGRTGVPFDREVHDRLLRDLLGPRPSKGLRPRKLQALADKVTEAFGHQLNPDSTKQVLAAFHAAGVDVKTTHAWELHSVDHPAVEALKVNREHARVCGASGWNWADAWVHDAVDRETGRTASRFRPVYIVGGADTGRWGTDGGGALQLPHSVREAIRPDPGWKLVAADAAQLEPRLLAAISGDRAMIAATAADDLYTELAPRLGGERGKAKIALISAMYGGTAGDARQLVQLMRDRFPAAFERVESAARTGEKGGLVRTWLGRTVPAPSERWWRQLNSEDGVKSSASRGRFTRNFIVQGTAAEWALVLLALLRRELHEQGLGELVFFLHDEVMVHCPAEHAAAVSAAIERCAEQATRTLFGDVPVRIPLRPKAVDSYAQAK
;
A
#
# COMPACT_ATOMS: atom_id res chain seq x y z
N MET A 1 -8.15 7.40 36.93
CA MET A 1 -8.84 8.31 36.00
C MET A 1 -10.28 8.41 36.44
N ASP A 2 -10.84 9.62 36.54
CA ASP A 2 -12.24 9.83 36.86
C ASP A 2 -13.10 9.51 35.62
N GLY A 3 -13.60 8.28 35.55
CA GLY A 3 -14.35 7.76 34.41
C GLY A 3 -15.57 8.61 34.01
N PRO A 4 -16.41 9.05 34.96
CA PRO A 4 -17.52 9.99 34.69
C PRO A 4 -17.10 11.30 34.03
N ALA A 5 -16.02 11.93 34.50
CA ALA A 5 -15.52 13.17 33.91
C ALA A 5 -15.00 12.95 32.47
N GLU A 6 -14.32 11.83 32.22
CA GLU A 6 -13.84 11.47 30.88
C GLU A 6 -14.99 11.19 29.90
N LEU A 7 -16.01 10.44 30.32
CA LEU A 7 -17.19 10.16 29.50
C LEU A 7 -17.92 11.45 29.10
N THR A 8 -18.03 12.40 30.03
CA THR A 8 -18.64 13.72 29.77
C THR A 8 -17.86 14.49 28.71
N ARG A 9 -16.51 14.49 28.77
CA ARG A 9 -15.66 15.13 27.76
C ARG A 9 -15.82 14.49 26.39
N LEU A 10 -15.82 13.16 26.33
CA LEU A 10 -16.01 12.40 25.08
C LEU A 10 -17.38 12.68 24.45
N GLN A 11 -18.44 12.71 25.27
CA GLN A 11 -19.78 13.04 24.80
C GLN A 11 -19.86 14.46 24.25
N ALA A 12 -19.27 15.45 24.94
CA ALA A 12 -19.23 16.83 24.47
C ALA A 12 -18.48 16.97 23.13
N ALA A 13 -17.33 16.29 22.99
CA ALA A 13 -16.56 16.26 21.75
C ALA A 13 -17.35 15.61 20.59
N TRP A 14 -18.04 14.50 20.85
CA TRP A 14 -18.90 13.83 19.86
C TRP A 14 -20.08 14.70 19.42
N LEU A 15 -20.75 15.36 20.35
CA LEU A 15 -21.85 16.29 20.03
C LEU A 15 -21.36 17.49 19.21
N ASP A 16 -20.21 18.06 19.56
CA ASP A 16 -19.60 19.15 18.78
C ASP A 16 -19.22 18.68 17.37
N GLN A 17 -18.63 17.49 17.24
CA GLN A 17 -18.32 16.89 15.95
C GLN A 17 -19.59 16.73 15.10
N ARG A 18 -20.67 16.16 15.64
CA ARG A 18 -21.95 16.01 14.92
C ARG A 18 -22.50 17.34 14.43
N ARG A 19 -22.46 18.37 15.27
CA ARG A 19 -22.90 19.72 14.90
C ARG A 19 -22.05 20.30 13.77
N ARG A 20 -20.72 20.20 13.84
CA ARG A 20 -19.82 20.70 12.79
C ARG A 20 -19.99 19.95 11.48
N THR A 21 -20.15 18.62 11.53
CA THR A 21 -20.40 17.78 10.35
C THR A 21 -21.71 18.15 9.68
N ALA A 22 -22.79 18.37 10.44
CA ALA A 22 -24.06 18.84 9.90
C ALA A 22 -23.92 20.23 9.25
N ASN A 23 -23.23 21.16 9.92
CA ASN A 23 -23.01 22.52 9.41
C ASN A 23 -22.13 22.58 8.16
N ALA A 24 -21.20 21.64 8.00
CA ALA A 24 -20.32 21.58 6.84
C ALA A 24 -21.09 21.28 5.53
N ALA A 25 -22.25 20.62 5.63
CA ALA A 25 -23.08 20.23 4.49
C ALA A 25 -22.32 19.49 3.36
N ILE A 26 -21.25 18.76 3.71
CA ILE A 26 -20.46 17.96 2.76
C ILE A 26 -21.10 16.56 2.66
N PRO A 27 -21.57 16.14 1.48
CA PRO A 27 -22.11 14.80 1.28
C PRO A 27 -21.11 13.71 1.68
N GLY A 28 -21.59 12.67 2.36
CA GLY A 28 -20.75 11.52 2.77
C GLY A 28 -19.82 11.76 3.95
N LEU A 29 -19.61 13.00 4.41
CA LEU A 29 -18.65 13.31 5.48
C LEU A 29 -18.95 12.59 6.79
N GLY A 30 -20.23 12.42 7.14
CA GLY A 30 -20.62 11.62 8.31
C GLY A 30 -20.16 10.16 8.20
N THR A 31 -20.34 9.55 7.03
CA THR A 31 -19.86 8.19 6.73
C THR A 31 -18.34 8.13 6.79
N LEU A 32 -17.64 9.12 6.22
CA LEU A 32 -16.18 9.20 6.28
C LEU A 32 -15.67 9.23 7.71
N LEU A 33 -16.23 10.09 8.57
CA LEU A 33 -15.81 10.22 9.97
C LEU A 33 -16.06 8.93 10.77
N ALA A 34 -17.18 8.25 10.51
CA ALA A 34 -17.47 6.95 11.10
C ALA A 34 -16.46 5.88 10.64
N ALA A 35 -16.16 5.85 9.34
CA ALA A 35 -15.22 4.90 8.76
C ALA A 35 -13.78 5.14 9.26
N GLU A 36 -13.35 6.39 9.41
CA GLU A 36 -12.06 6.76 10.01
C GLU A 36 -11.96 6.33 11.48
N SER A 37 -13.03 6.54 12.26
CA SER A 37 -13.09 6.12 13.65
C SER A 37 -13.02 4.59 13.79
N ALA A 38 -13.74 3.87 12.92
CA ALA A 38 -13.66 2.42 12.84
C ALA A 38 -12.27 1.95 12.41
N GLY A 39 -11.65 2.63 11.44
CA GLY A 39 -10.27 2.40 11.01
C GLY A 39 -9.26 2.55 12.15
N ALA A 40 -9.36 3.61 12.95
CA ALA A 40 -8.52 3.80 14.13
C ALA A 40 -8.66 2.66 15.16
N LEU A 41 -9.89 2.19 15.37
CA LEU A 41 -10.15 1.06 16.26
C LEU A 41 -9.56 -0.25 15.71
N VAL A 42 -9.77 -0.53 14.41
CA VAL A 42 -9.18 -1.67 13.71
C VAL A 42 -7.65 -1.66 13.82
N ALA A 43 -7.01 -0.51 13.62
CA ALA A 43 -5.57 -0.36 13.75
C ALA A 43 -5.06 -0.71 15.15
N ALA A 44 -5.76 -0.25 16.20
CA ALA A 44 -5.42 -0.56 17.59
C ALA A 44 -5.59 -2.06 17.88
N GLU A 45 -6.66 -2.68 17.38
CA GLU A 45 -6.90 -4.12 17.53
C GLU A 45 -5.86 -4.97 16.80
N MET A 46 -5.49 -4.60 15.56
CA MET A 46 -4.40 -5.25 14.83
C MET A 46 -3.07 -5.09 15.55
N GLY A 47 -2.77 -3.90 16.09
CA GLY A 47 -1.55 -3.67 16.86
C GLY A 47 -1.46 -4.53 18.13
N ARG A 48 -2.60 -4.72 18.81
CA ARG A 48 -2.71 -5.61 19.98
C ARG A 48 -2.55 -7.08 19.60
N THR A 49 -3.27 -7.50 18.57
CA THR A 49 -3.32 -8.90 18.12
C THR A 49 -1.99 -9.31 17.51
N GLY A 50 -1.51 -8.52 16.56
CA GLY A 50 -0.32 -8.76 15.77
C GLY A 50 -0.53 -9.85 14.71
N VAL A 51 0.34 -9.84 13.71
CA VAL A 51 0.36 -10.85 12.65
C VAL A 51 1.08 -12.10 13.17
N PRO A 52 0.51 -13.30 13.05
CA PRO A 52 1.21 -14.55 13.37
C PRO A 52 2.56 -14.68 12.65
N PHE A 53 3.61 -15.01 13.41
CA PHE A 53 4.98 -15.04 12.89
C PHE A 53 5.78 -16.21 13.46
N ASP A 54 6.44 -16.96 12.60
CA ASP A 54 7.31 -18.09 12.92
C ASP A 54 8.78 -17.64 12.86
N ARG A 55 9.38 -17.44 14.04
CA ARG A 55 10.78 -17.03 14.17
C ARG A 55 11.76 -18.08 13.69
N GLU A 56 11.42 -19.36 13.79
CA GLU A 56 12.33 -20.44 13.37
C GLU A 56 12.40 -20.50 11.85
N VAL A 57 11.25 -20.38 11.17
CA VAL A 57 11.21 -20.25 9.71
C VAL A 57 11.97 -19.01 9.27
N HIS A 58 11.76 -17.87 9.92
CA HIS A 58 12.49 -16.63 9.61
C HIS A 58 14.00 -16.79 9.77
N ASP A 59 14.46 -17.35 10.89
CA ASP A 59 15.89 -17.57 11.15
C ASP A 59 16.50 -18.54 10.13
N ARG A 60 15.81 -19.62 9.76
CA ARG A 60 16.27 -20.53 8.70
C ARG A 60 16.41 -19.82 7.36
N LEU A 61 15.39 -19.07 6.92
CA LEU A 61 15.44 -18.32 5.66
C LEU A 61 16.60 -17.32 5.62
N LEU A 62 16.85 -16.62 6.74
CA LEU A 62 17.99 -15.70 6.83
C LEU A 62 19.33 -16.42 6.86
N ARG A 63 19.43 -17.59 7.53
CA ARG A 63 20.67 -18.38 7.51
C ARG A 63 20.99 -18.93 6.13
N ASP A 64 19.97 -19.35 5.40
CA ASP A 64 20.12 -19.83 4.03
C ASP A 64 20.55 -18.70 3.09
N LEU A 65 20.01 -17.49 3.27
CA LEU A 65 20.36 -16.34 2.43
C LEU A 65 21.69 -15.68 2.82
N LEU A 66 21.93 -15.47 4.11
CA LEU A 66 22.98 -14.58 4.64
C LEU A 66 24.11 -15.33 5.36
N GLY A 67 23.95 -16.62 5.64
CA GLY A 67 24.82 -17.43 6.48
C GLY A 67 24.45 -17.34 7.97
N PRO A 68 25.23 -17.95 8.87
CA PRO A 68 24.96 -17.92 10.31
C PRO A 68 24.72 -16.50 10.83
N ARG A 69 23.79 -16.35 11.78
CA ARG A 69 23.48 -15.07 12.41
C ARG A 69 24.78 -14.45 12.94
N PRO A 70 25.16 -13.25 12.50
CA PRO A 70 26.42 -12.63 12.92
C PRO A 70 26.34 -12.15 14.37
N SER A 71 27.51 -12.01 15.00
CA SER A 71 27.63 -11.25 16.25
C SER A 71 27.22 -9.80 16.04
N LYS A 72 26.74 -9.15 17.11
CA LYS A 72 26.25 -7.75 17.05
C LYS A 72 27.29 -6.82 16.42
N GLY A 73 26.88 -6.08 15.39
CA GLY A 73 27.73 -5.12 14.67
C GLY A 73 28.55 -5.70 13.52
N LEU A 74 28.57 -7.03 13.34
CA LEU A 74 29.27 -7.66 12.22
C LEU A 74 28.35 -7.88 11.02
N ARG A 75 28.94 -7.87 9.82
CA ARG A 75 28.26 -8.20 8.56
C ARG A 75 28.04 -9.73 8.48
N PRO A 76 26.88 -10.21 7.97
CA PRO A 76 26.68 -11.63 7.71
C PRO A 76 27.72 -12.20 6.75
N ARG A 77 28.13 -13.46 6.96
CA ARG A 77 29.25 -14.08 6.22
C ARG A 77 29.03 -14.09 4.71
N LYS A 78 27.84 -14.45 4.22
CA LYS A 78 27.57 -14.49 2.76
C LYS A 78 27.55 -13.07 2.17
N LEU A 79 27.09 -12.08 2.93
CA LEU A 79 27.12 -10.68 2.50
C LEU A 79 28.56 -10.14 2.46
N GLN A 80 29.40 -10.52 3.42
CA GLN A 80 30.83 -10.18 3.38
C GLN A 80 31.52 -10.80 2.15
N ALA A 81 31.27 -12.07 1.86
CA ALA A 81 31.83 -12.73 0.68
C ALA A 81 31.41 -12.06 -0.64
N LEU A 82 30.19 -11.52 -0.73
CA LEU A 82 29.75 -10.72 -1.88
C LEU A 82 30.47 -9.38 -1.95
N ALA A 83 30.65 -8.70 -0.82
CA ALA A 83 31.44 -7.47 -0.76
C ALA A 83 32.89 -7.70 -1.20
N ASP A 84 33.51 -8.80 -0.77
CA ASP A 84 34.87 -9.19 -1.14
C ASP A 84 34.98 -9.41 -2.65
N LYS A 85 34.01 -10.08 -3.28
CA LYS A 85 33.94 -10.25 -4.75
C LYS A 85 33.83 -8.92 -5.50
N VAL A 86 33.06 -7.97 -4.96
CA VAL A 86 32.96 -6.63 -5.55
C VAL A 86 34.31 -5.91 -5.48
N THR A 87 34.96 -5.96 -4.32
CA THR A 87 36.30 -5.39 -4.12
C THR A 87 37.34 -6.04 -5.02
N GLU A 88 37.34 -7.36 -5.18
CA GLU A 88 38.22 -8.10 -6.08
C GLU A 88 38.01 -7.67 -7.55
N ALA A 89 36.76 -7.55 -7.98
CA ALA A 89 36.41 -7.17 -9.35
C ALA A 89 36.84 -5.73 -9.72
N PHE A 90 36.93 -4.82 -8.74
CA PHE A 90 37.45 -3.45 -8.95
C PHE A 90 38.95 -3.31 -8.64
N GLY A 91 39.58 -4.32 -8.03
CA GLY A 91 41.00 -4.32 -7.69
C GLY A 91 41.40 -3.39 -6.54
N HIS A 92 40.44 -2.79 -5.82
CA HIS A 92 40.71 -1.93 -4.66
C HIS A 92 39.57 -2.00 -3.63
N GLN A 93 39.87 -1.63 -2.39
CA GLN A 93 38.87 -1.62 -1.31
C GLN A 93 37.77 -0.59 -1.60
N LEU A 94 36.50 -0.99 -1.42
CA LEU A 94 35.34 -0.10 -1.42
C LEU A 94 34.19 -0.69 -0.59
N ASN A 95 33.26 0.17 -0.17
CA ASN A 95 32.00 -0.23 0.42
C ASN A 95 30.93 -0.41 -0.68
N PRO A 96 30.45 -1.63 -0.97
CA PRO A 96 29.44 -1.88 -1.99
C PRO A 96 28.07 -1.28 -1.66
N ASP A 97 27.84 -0.93 -0.39
CA ASP A 97 26.60 -0.29 0.07
C ASP A 97 26.63 1.24 -0.15
N SER A 98 27.79 1.81 -0.50
CA SER A 98 27.96 3.23 -0.78
C SER A 98 27.80 3.51 -2.27
N THR A 99 26.66 4.09 -2.67
CA THR A 99 26.41 4.50 -4.06
C THR A 99 27.53 5.39 -4.60
N LYS A 100 28.04 6.32 -3.78
CA LYS A 100 29.14 7.22 -4.16
C LYS A 100 30.42 6.45 -4.49
N GLN A 101 30.80 5.47 -3.67
CA GLN A 101 32.03 4.70 -3.90
C GLN A 101 31.89 3.75 -5.09
N VAL A 102 30.71 3.15 -5.27
CA VAL A 102 30.43 2.27 -6.42
C VAL A 102 30.49 3.05 -7.75
N LEU A 103 29.89 4.25 -7.82
CA LEU A 103 30.00 5.11 -9.02
C LEU A 103 31.45 5.48 -9.31
N ALA A 104 32.21 5.91 -8.29
CA ALA A 104 33.61 6.24 -8.45
C ALA A 104 34.45 5.05 -8.95
N ALA A 105 34.15 3.83 -8.48
CA ALA A 105 34.84 2.62 -8.91
C ALA A 105 34.55 2.28 -10.39
N PHE A 106 33.30 2.41 -10.84
CA PHE A 106 32.97 2.24 -12.27
C PHE A 106 33.65 3.30 -13.15
N HIS A 107 33.63 4.57 -12.75
CA HIS A 107 34.31 5.64 -13.48
C HIS A 107 35.83 5.42 -13.55
N ALA A 108 36.45 4.97 -12.46
CA ALA A 108 37.87 4.62 -12.43
C ALA A 108 38.20 3.41 -13.33
N ALA A 109 37.26 2.47 -13.48
CA ALA A 109 37.35 1.35 -14.41
C ALA A 109 37.02 1.73 -15.87
N GLY A 110 36.79 3.01 -16.17
CA GLY A 110 36.47 3.49 -17.52
C GLY A 110 35.03 3.24 -17.97
N VAL A 111 34.13 2.87 -17.05
CA VAL A 111 32.71 2.61 -17.32
C VAL A 111 31.89 3.83 -16.89
N ASP A 112 31.30 4.54 -17.85
CA ASP A 112 30.45 5.70 -17.56
C ASP A 112 29.03 5.27 -17.17
N VAL A 113 28.73 5.33 -15.87
CA VAL A 113 27.39 5.14 -15.30
C VAL A 113 26.98 6.38 -14.52
N LYS A 114 25.73 6.81 -14.69
CA LYS A 114 25.12 7.97 -14.02
C LYS A 114 24.49 7.58 -12.69
N THR A 115 23.93 6.38 -12.62
CA THR A 115 23.32 5.82 -11.43
C THR A 115 23.77 4.39 -11.22
N THR A 116 23.46 3.87 -10.05
CA THR A 116 23.66 2.44 -9.78
C THR A 116 22.33 1.68 -9.82
N HIS A 117 21.27 2.24 -10.40
CA HIS A 117 20.01 1.52 -10.49
C HIS A 117 20.14 0.28 -11.36
N ALA A 118 19.34 -0.75 -11.05
CA ALA A 118 19.41 -2.05 -11.74
C ALA A 118 19.22 -1.93 -13.26
N TRP A 119 18.35 -1.01 -13.73
CA TRP A 119 18.10 -0.82 -15.16
C TRP A 119 19.31 -0.27 -15.92
N GLU A 120 20.15 0.51 -15.25
CA GLU A 120 21.37 1.07 -15.85
C GLU A 120 22.51 0.06 -15.78
N LEU A 121 22.66 -0.61 -14.64
CA LEU A 121 23.71 -1.64 -14.46
C LEU A 121 23.45 -2.90 -15.30
N HIS A 122 22.21 -3.17 -15.71
CA HIS A 122 21.88 -4.37 -16.50
C HIS A 122 22.56 -4.38 -17.88
N SER A 123 22.84 -3.20 -18.46
CA SER A 123 23.54 -3.06 -19.74
C SER A 123 25.06 -2.93 -19.59
N VAL A 124 25.60 -2.99 -18.37
CA VAL A 124 27.02 -2.83 -18.09
C VAL A 124 27.70 -4.20 -18.10
N ASP A 125 28.69 -4.36 -18.96
CA ASP A 125 29.56 -5.53 -18.99
C ASP A 125 30.77 -5.33 -18.06
N HIS A 126 30.61 -5.72 -16.79
CA HIS A 126 31.69 -5.64 -15.79
C HIS A 126 31.56 -6.76 -14.74
N PRO A 127 32.66 -7.46 -14.35
CA PRO A 127 32.60 -8.60 -13.44
C PRO A 127 31.95 -8.32 -12.07
N ALA A 128 32.00 -7.06 -11.61
CA ALA A 128 31.39 -6.65 -10.34
C ALA A 128 29.85 -6.59 -10.37
N VAL A 129 29.20 -6.51 -11.54
CA VAL A 129 27.77 -6.19 -11.66
C VAL A 129 26.89 -7.24 -10.98
N GLU A 130 27.13 -8.53 -11.25
CA GLU A 130 26.34 -9.60 -10.64
C GLU A 130 26.55 -9.67 -9.12
N ALA A 131 27.80 -9.54 -8.65
CA ALA A 131 28.09 -9.51 -7.22
C ALA A 131 27.43 -8.30 -6.52
N LEU A 132 27.44 -7.11 -7.15
CA LEU A 132 26.77 -5.90 -6.64
C LEU A 132 25.25 -6.08 -6.57
N LYS A 133 24.64 -6.67 -7.60
CA LYS A 133 23.20 -6.93 -7.66
C LYS A 133 22.76 -7.84 -6.50
N VAL A 134 23.44 -8.97 -6.33
CA VAL A 134 23.15 -9.93 -5.25
C VAL A 134 23.47 -9.32 -3.87
N ASN A 135 24.58 -8.58 -3.73
CA ASN A 135 24.91 -7.87 -2.48
C ASN A 135 23.78 -6.93 -2.06
N ARG A 136 23.24 -6.12 -2.99
CA ARG A 136 22.18 -5.15 -2.69
C ARG A 136 20.87 -5.81 -2.32
N GLU A 137 20.54 -6.93 -2.96
CA GLU A 137 19.38 -7.72 -2.59
C GLU A 137 19.52 -8.26 -1.15
N HIS A 138 20.66 -8.89 -0.84
CA HIS A 138 20.93 -9.45 0.48
C HIS A 138 21.03 -8.37 1.56
N ALA A 139 21.70 -7.25 1.28
CA ALA A 139 21.79 -6.09 2.17
C ALA A 139 20.40 -5.50 2.46
N ARG A 140 19.53 -5.41 1.44
CA ARG A 140 18.15 -4.97 1.63
C ARG A 140 17.38 -5.91 2.55
N VAL A 141 17.45 -7.23 2.34
CA VAL A 141 16.80 -8.20 3.24
C VAL A 141 17.36 -8.11 4.66
N CYS A 142 18.69 -8.05 4.81
CA CYS A 142 19.36 -7.96 6.10
C CYS A 142 18.96 -6.68 6.87
N GLY A 143 18.89 -5.54 6.18
CA GLY A 143 18.56 -4.25 6.79
C GLY A 143 17.07 -4.03 7.02
N ALA A 144 16.21 -4.43 6.08
CA ALA A 144 14.77 -4.14 6.14
C ALA A 144 13.96 -5.19 6.89
N SER A 145 14.41 -6.46 6.89
CA SER A 145 13.64 -7.58 7.43
C SER A 145 14.51 -8.70 8.02
N GLY A 146 15.74 -8.36 8.42
CA GLY A 146 16.71 -9.29 8.99
C GLY A 146 16.49 -9.54 10.48
N TRP A 147 17.49 -10.10 11.16
CA TRP A 147 17.40 -10.41 12.59
C TRP A 147 17.14 -9.19 13.48
N ASN A 148 17.85 -8.07 13.27
CA ASN A 148 17.64 -6.86 14.07
C ASN A 148 16.21 -6.30 13.92
N TRP A 149 15.61 -6.47 12.73
CA TRP A 149 14.22 -6.11 12.51
C TRP A 149 13.28 -7.06 13.28
N ALA A 150 13.50 -8.37 13.23
CA ALA A 150 12.66 -9.32 13.95
C ALA A 150 12.77 -9.16 15.48
N ASP A 151 13.95 -8.83 16.00
CA ASP A 151 14.14 -8.53 17.42
C ASP A 151 13.36 -7.28 17.85
N ALA A 152 13.24 -6.28 16.95
CA ALA A 152 12.57 -5.02 17.25
C ALA A 152 11.04 -5.09 17.13
N TRP A 153 10.51 -5.88 16.18
CA TRP A 153 9.11 -5.81 15.77
C TRP A 153 8.29 -7.08 15.99
N VAL A 154 8.96 -8.19 16.28
CA VAL A 154 8.29 -9.45 16.62
C VAL A 154 8.36 -9.58 18.12
N HIS A 155 7.21 -9.82 18.75
CA HIS A 155 7.08 -10.00 20.19
C HIS A 155 6.38 -11.31 20.49
N ASP A 156 6.72 -11.90 21.62
CA ASP A 156 6.03 -13.08 22.09
C ASP A 156 4.71 -12.68 22.74
N ALA A 157 3.66 -13.43 22.43
CA ALA A 157 2.32 -13.28 22.97
C ALA A 157 1.92 -14.60 23.61
N VAL A 158 1.41 -14.54 24.84
CA VAL A 158 0.87 -15.72 25.52
C VAL A 158 -0.62 -15.78 25.23
N ASP A 159 -1.06 -16.87 24.62
CA ASP A 159 -2.47 -17.19 24.48
C ASP A 159 -3.08 -17.37 25.89
N ARG A 160 -4.16 -16.65 26.17
CA ARG A 160 -4.76 -16.65 27.52
C ARG A 160 -5.54 -17.93 27.82
N GLU A 161 -6.03 -18.62 26.81
CA GLU A 161 -6.84 -19.83 26.96
C GLU A 161 -5.96 -21.07 26.98
N THR A 162 -4.98 -21.16 26.08
CA THR A 162 -4.11 -22.34 25.94
C THR A 162 -2.80 -22.20 26.71
N GLY A 163 -2.45 -21.00 27.20
CA GLY A 163 -1.17 -20.72 27.85
C GLY A 163 0.04 -20.82 26.92
N ARG A 164 -0.17 -20.98 25.61
CA ARG A 164 0.91 -21.18 24.64
C ARG A 164 1.51 -19.84 24.26
N THR A 165 2.84 -19.75 24.29
CA THR A 165 3.55 -18.60 23.75
C THR A 165 3.66 -18.74 22.22
N ALA A 166 3.23 -17.71 21.50
CA ALA A 166 3.38 -17.61 20.05
C ALA A 166 3.94 -16.24 19.67
N SER A 167 4.77 -16.17 18.64
CA SER A 167 5.34 -14.90 18.19
C SER A 167 4.37 -14.15 17.28
N ARG A 168 4.37 -12.81 17.42
CA ARG A 168 3.51 -11.88 16.70
C ARG A 168 4.34 -10.72 16.16
N PHE A 169 4.28 -10.48 14.86
CA PHE A 169 4.76 -9.24 14.27
C PHE A 169 3.75 -8.12 14.55
N ARG A 170 4.18 -7.05 15.24
CA ARG A 170 3.30 -5.95 15.65
C ARG A 170 3.76 -4.63 15.03
N PRO A 171 3.30 -4.31 13.83
CA PRO A 171 3.58 -3.02 13.23
C PRO A 171 2.78 -1.90 13.90
N VAL A 172 3.32 -0.69 13.84
CA VAL A 172 2.58 0.53 14.21
C VAL A 172 1.92 1.09 12.96
N TYR A 173 0.58 1.16 12.97
CA TYR A 173 -0.20 1.78 11.91
C TYR A 173 -0.40 3.28 12.18
N ILE A 174 -0.07 4.10 11.17
CA ILE A 174 -0.38 5.54 11.16
C ILE A 174 -1.65 5.73 10.34
N VAL A 175 -2.80 5.65 11.01
CA VAL A 175 -4.12 5.82 10.39
C VAL A 175 -4.24 7.25 9.82
N GLY A 176 -4.65 7.35 8.56
CA GLY A 176 -4.76 8.65 7.88
C GLY A 176 -3.43 9.40 7.70
N GLY A 177 -2.28 8.70 7.72
CA GLY A 177 -0.95 9.32 7.66
C GLY A 177 -0.61 10.04 6.34
N ALA A 178 -1.36 9.81 5.26
CA ALA A 178 -1.25 10.54 4.01
C ALA A 178 -2.46 11.47 3.80
N ASP A 179 -2.28 12.54 3.02
CA ASP A 179 -3.37 13.47 2.66
C ASP A 179 -4.56 12.74 2.01
N THR A 180 -4.32 11.66 1.28
CA THR A 180 -5.35 10.81 0.67
C THR A 180 -6.14 9.99 1.68
N GLY A 181 -5.75 9.96 2.96
CA GLY A 181 -6.32 9.07 3.98
C GLY A 181 -5.71 7.67 3.98
N ARG A 182 -4.76 7.37 3.09
CA ARG A 182 -4.01 6.11 3.15
C ARG A 182 -3.25 6.01 4.47
N TRP A 183 -3.22 4.79 5.00
CA TRP A 183 -2.48 4.52 6.21
C TRP A 183 -0.99 4.45 5.90
N GLY A 184 -0.20 5.01 6.81
CA GLY A 184 1.24 4.80 6.90
C GLY A 184 1.56 3.71 7.92
N THR A 185 2.84 3.41 8.07
CA THR A 185 3.35 2.66 9.22
C THR A 185 4.57 3.35 9.78
N ASP A 186 4.73 3.34 11.09
CA ASP A 186 5.96 3.77 11.75
C ASP A 186 6.81 2.54 12.08
N GLY A 187 7.95 2.42 11.41
CA GLY A 187 8.84 1.27 11.55
C GLY A 187 8.23 -0.07 11.10
N GLY A 188 8.98 -1.15 11.30
CA GLY A 188 8.52 -2.53 11.07
C GLY A 188 8.28 -2.94 9.61
N GLY A 189 8.27 -2.03 8.63
CA GLY A 189 8.10 -2.37 7.22
C GLY A 189 6.76 -3.04 6.88
N ALA A 190 5.74 -2.88 7.73
CA ALA A 190 4.44 -3.56 7.57
C ALA A 190 3.80 -3.28 6.22
N LEU A 191 4.01 -2.10 5.64
CA LEU A 191 3.40 -1.77 4.36
C LEU A 191 3.90 -2.60 3.18
N GLN A 192 4.95 -3.40 3.31
CA GLN A 192 5.51 -4.11 2.16
C GLN A 192 5.98 -5.53 2.43
N LEU A 193 5.70 -6.12 3.61
CA LEU A 193 6.09 -7.47 4.07
C LEU A 193 6.90 -8.23 3.00
N PRO A 194 8.24 -8.03 2.99
CA PRO A 194 9.07 -8.43 1.85
C PRO A 194 8.91 -9.90 1.52
N HIS A 195 9.00 -10.25 0.22
CA HIS A 195 8.87 -11.65 -0.24
C HIS A 195 9.71 -12.63 0.60
N SER A 196 10.93 -12.23 0.97
CA SER A 196 11.87 -13.00 1.79
C SER A 196 11.38 -13.37 3.18
N VAL A 197 10.36 -12.68 3.72
CA VAL A 197 9.81 -12.95 5.06
C VAL A 197 8.35 -13.42 5.05
N ARG A 198 7.68 -13.43 3.90
CA ARG A 198 6.26 -13.87 3.81
C ARG A 198 6.07 -15.30 4.24
N GLU A 199 7.06 -16.15 4.04
CA GLU A 199 7.01 -17.56 4.43
C GLU A 199 7.07 -17.77 5.95
N ALA A 200 7.64 -16.80 6.69
CA ALA A 200 7.62 -16.79 8.14
C ALA A 200 6.29 -16.30 8.72
N ILE A 201 5.40 -15.75 7.91
CA ILE A 201 4.07 -15.31 8.36
C ILE A 201 3.15 -16.51 8.23
N ARG A 202 2.92 -17.19 9.35
CA ARG A 202 2.25 -18.49 9.42
C ARG A 202 1.20 -18.48 10.53
N PRO A 203 0.00 -19.01 10.28
CA PRO A 203 -1.03 -19.07 11.30
C PRO A 203 -0.61 -19.99 12.44
N ASP A 204 -1.25 -19.80 13.59
CA ASP A 204 -1.16 -20.73 14.70
C ASP A 204 -1.60 -22.16 14.31
N PRO A 205 -1.11 -23.21 14.99
CA PRO A 205 -1.58 -24.58 14.78
C PRO A 205 -3.11 -24.71 14.89
N GLY A 206 -3.73 -25.32 13.88
CA GLY A 206 -5.19 -25.46 13.75
C GLY A 206 -5.89 -24.25 13.13
N TRP A 207 -5.15 -23.21 12.77
CA TRP A 207 -5.66 -21.97 12.19
C TRP A 207 -5.20 -21.78 10.74
N LYS A 208 -5.81 -20.82 10.04
CA LYS A 208 -5.48 -20.38 8.68
C LYS A 208 -5.32 -18.87 8.63
N LEU A 209 -4.57 -18.41 7.64
CA LEU A 209 -4.61 -17.01 7.20
C LEU A 209 -5.55 -16.94 5.99
N VAL A 210 -6.54 -16.06 6.04
CA VAL A 210 -7.37 -15.72 4.87
C VAL A 210 -6.97 -14.33 4.40
N ALA A 211 -6.18 -14.28 3.32
CA ALA A 211 -5.70 -13.04 2.73
C ALA A 211 -6.52 -12.70 1.48
N ALA A 212 -6.89 -11.44 1.32
CA ALA A 212 -7.64 -10.96 0.17
C ALA A 212 -7.11 -9.60 -0.28
N ASP A 213 -6.91 -9.45 -1.59
CA ASP A 213 -6.42 -8.24 -2.23
C ASP A 213 -7.46 -7.78 -3.27
N ALA A 214 -7.73 -6.47 -3.32
CA ALA A 214 -8.69 -5.91 -4.25
C ALA A 214 -8.09 -5.80 -5.65
N ALA A 215 -8.57 -6.62 -6.59
CA ALA A 215 -8.02 -6.62 -7.94
C ALA A 215 -8.34 -5.31 -8.67
N GLN A 216 -7.30 -4.53 -8.97
CA GLN A 216 -7.39 -3.32 -9.80
C GLN A 216 -8.32 -2.27 -9.17
N LEU A 217 -8.19 -2.03 -7.86
CA LEU A 217 -9.10 -1.18 -7.09
C LEU A 217 -9.26 0.22 -7.70
N GLU A 218 -8.16 0.94 -7.92
CA GLU A 218 -8.19 2.33 -8.37
C GLU A 218 -8.91 2.56 -9.72
N PRO A 219 -8.67 1.79 -10.81
CA PRO A 219 -9.42 1.99 -12.05
C PRO A 219 -10.91 1.61 -11.93
N ARG A 220 -11.26 0.64 -11.08
CA ARG A 220 -12.67 0.32 -10.79
C ARG A 220 -13.37 1.44 -10.03
N LEU A 221 -12.67 2.06 -9.08
CA LEU A 221 -13.17 3.25 -8.38
C LEU A 221 -13.28 4.44 -9.32
N LEU A 222 -12.33 4.63 -10.24
CA LEU A 222 -12.45 5.67 -11.26
C LEU A 222 -13.73 5.46 -12.11
N ALA A 223 -14.08 4.21 -12.44
CA ALA A 223 -15.32 3.90 -13.16
C ALA A 223 -16.54 4.36 -12.35
N ALA A 224 -16.56 4.04 -11.06
CA ALA A 224 -17.65 4.41 -10.17
C ALA A 224 -17.79 5.93 -10.02
N ILE A 225 -16.71 6.65 -9.70
CA ILE A 225 -16.76 8.09 -9.41
C ILE A 225 -16.90 8.98 -10.65
N SER A 226 -16.67 8.43 -11.85
CA SER A 226 -16.85 9.15 -13.12
C SER A 226 -18.18 8.86 -13.80
N GLY A 227 -18.81 7.73 -13.50
CA GLY A 227 -20.02 7.30 -14.23
C GLY A 227 -19.75 6.87 -15.67
N ASP A 228 -18.48 6.63 -16.05
CA ASP A 228 -18.11 6.28 -17.42
C ASP A 228 -18.63 4.89 -17.78
N ARG A 229 -19.65 4.83 -18.65
CA ARG A 229 -20.37 3.59 -18.98
C ARG A 229 -19.45 2.51 -19.56
N ALA A 230 -18.50 2.90 -20.40
CA ALA A 230 -17.58 1.95 -21.03
C ALA A 230 -16.64 1.34 -19.99
N MET A 231 -16.16 2.16 -19.06
CA MET A 231 -15.28 1.71 -17.99
C MET A 231 -16.03 0.91 -16.92
N ILE A 232 -17.28 1.28 -16.58
CA ILE A 232 -18.17 0.54 -15.68
C ILE A 232 -18.44 -0.86 -16.25
N ALA A 233 -18.79 -0.96 -17.54
CA ALA A 233 -19.01 -2.25 -18.19
C ALA A 233 -17.78 -3.16 -18.09
N ALA A 234 -16.57 -2.61 -18.27
CA ALA A 234 -15.32 -3.35 -18.14
C ALA A 234 -15.06 -3.88 -16.71
N THR A 235 -15.70 -3.30 -15.68
CA THR A 235 -15.54 -3.80 -14.30
C THR A 235 -16.22 -5.16 -14.07
N ALA A 236 -17.18 -5.57 -14.91
CA ALA A 236 -17.76 -6.92 -14.79
C ALA A 236 -16.69 -8.01 -14.98
N ALA A 237 -15.67 -7.75 -15.80
CA ALA A 237 -14.58 -8.68 -16.03
C ALA A 237 -13.69 -8.87 -14.78
N ASP A 238 -13.17 -10.08 -14.64
CA ASP A 238 -12.21 -10.43 -13.60
C ASP A 238 -10.86 -9.72 -13.78
N ASP A 239 -10.44 -9.50 -15.03
CA ASP A 239 -9.25 -8.74 -15.38
C ASP A 239 -9.62 -7.53 -16.24
N LEU A 240 -9.78 -6.39 -15.58
CA LEU A 240 -10.16 -5.12 -16.21
C LEU A 240 -9.18 -4.67 -17.29
N TYR A 241 -7.87 -4.92 -17.14
CA TYR A 241 -6.89 -4.52 -18.15
C TYR A 241 -7.00 -5.34 -19.43
N THR A 242 -7.31 -6.63 -19.31
CA THR A 242 -7.52 -7.51 -20.46
C THR A 242 -8.80 -7.09 -21.20
N GLU A 243 -9.87 -6.81 -20.47
CA GLU A 243 -11.13 -6.33 -21.04
C GLU A 243 -10.99 -4.97 -21.76
N LEU A 244 -10.16 -4.07 -21.22
CA LEU A 244 -9.91 -2.77 -21.84
C LEU A 244 -8.89 -2.82 -23.00
N ALA A 245 -8.14 -3.91 -23.15
CA ALA A 245 -7.04 -4.00 -24.12
C ALA A 245 -7.46 -3.71 -25.57
N PRO A 246 -8.58 -4.25 -26.09
CA PRO A 246 -9.04 -3.94 -27.46
C PRO A 246 -9.29 -2.45 -27.70
N ARG A 247 -9.60 -1.68 -26.65
CA ARG A 247 -9.85 -0.24 -26.71
C ARG A 247 -8.60 0.60 -26.47
N LEU A 248 -7.54 0.01 -25.89
CA LEU A 248 -6.34 0.69 -25.39
C LEU A 248 -5.02 0.24 -26.05
N GLY A 249 -5.07 -0.25 -27.29
CA GLY A 249 -3.85 -0.61 -28.05
C GLY A 249 -3.50 -2.09 -28.05
N GLY A 250 -4.49 -2.97 -27.83
CA GLY A 250 -4.48 -4.39 -28.18
C GLY A 250 -3.99 -5.33 -27.07
N GLU A 251 -2.97 -4.94 -26.31
CA GLU A 251 -2.38 -5.82 -25.29
C GLU A 251 -2.66 -5.34 -23.86
N ARG A 252 -2.88 -6.29 -22.95
CA ARG A 252 -3.11 -6.05 -21.52
C ARG A 252 -2.07 -5.12 -20.87
N GLY A 253 -0.79 -5.32 -21.19
CA GLY A 253 0.31 -4.52 -20.64
C GLY A 253 0.23 -3.05 -21.05
N LYS A 254 -0.04 -2.80 -22.34
CA LYS A 254 -0.23 -1.45 -22.88
C LYS A 254 -1.47 -0.79 -22.29
N ALA A 255 -2.57 -1.53 -22.15
CA ALA A 255 -3.80 -1.04 -21.52
C ALA A 255 -3.59 -0.60 -20.06
N LYS A 256 -2.84 -1.40 -19.29
CA LYS A 256 -2.44 -1.04 -17.92
C LYS A 256 -1.62 0.25 -17.90
N ILE A 257 -0.59 0.35 -18.74
CA ILE A 257 0.28 1.54 -18.80
C ILE A 257 -0.53 2.78 -19.23
N ALA A 258 -1.43 2.64 -20.20
CA ALA A 258 -2.29 3.71 -20.69
C ALA A 258 -3.19 4.25 -19.59
N LEU A 259 -3.90 3.34 -18.89
CA LEU A 259 -4.83 3.70 -17.84
C LEU A 259 -4.12 4.35 -16.65
N ILE A 260 -3.01 3.77 -16.18
CA ILE A 260 -2.20 4.34 -15.09
C ILE A 260 -1.62 5.70 -15.51
N SER A 261 -1.08 5.82 -16.73
CA SER A 261 -0.50 7.08 -17.21
C SER A 261 -1.55 8.20 -17.27
N ALA A 262 -2.75 7.90 -17.76
CA ALA A 262 -3.83 8.89 -17.83
C ALA A 262 -4.37 9.26 -16.43
N MET A 263 -4.52 8.28 -15.54
CA MET A 263 -4.93 8.51 -14.15
C MET A 263 -3.92 9.36 -13.38
N TYR A 264 -2.63 9.12 -13.57
CA TYR A 264 -1.55 9.68 -12.74
C TYR A 264 -0.75 10.82 -13.38
N GLY A 265 -1.06 11.17 -14.65
CA GLY A 265 -0.35 12.21 -15.38
C GLY A 265 1.10 11.84 -15.71
N GLY A 266 1.36 10.56 -15.98
CA GLY A 266 2.66 10.06 -16.41
C GLY A 266 3.08 10.65 -17.76
N THR A 267 4.34 11.11 -17.86
CA THR A 267 4.89 11.77 -19.06
C THR A 267 5.87 10.91 -19.86
N ALA A 268 5.96 9.60 -19.60
CA ALA A 268 6.92 8.71 -20.24
C ALA A 268 6.40 8.07 -21.55
N GLY A 269 7.24 8.00 -22.58
CA GLY A 269 6.96 7.30 -23.84
C GLY A 269 5.83 7.92 -24.68
N ASP A 270 4.97 7.08 -25.27
CA ASP A 270 3.79 7.44 -26.09
C ASP A 270 2.66 8.14 -25.30
N ALA A 271 2.96 8.75 -24.15
CA ALA A 271 2.00 9.31 -23.20
C ALA A 271 0.95 10.23 -23.84
N ARG A 272 1.31 11.03 -24.85
CA ARG A 272 0.34 11.90 -25.56
C ARG A 272 -0.71 11.10 -26.31
N GLN A 273 -0.31 10.03 -27.01
CA GLN A 273 -1.25 9.18 -27.76
C GLN A 273 -2.15 8.41 -26.79
N LEU A 274 -1.60 7.91 -25.67
CA LEU A 274 -2.36 7.20 -24.65
C LEU A 274 -3.38 8.12 -23.94
N VAL A 275 -2.99 9.37 -23.66
CA VAL A 275 -3.90 10.39 -23.11
C VAL A 275 -5.02 10.71 -24.09
N GLN A 276 -4.72 10.88 -25.37
CA GLN A 276 -5.74 11.13 -26.38
C GLN A 276 -6.71 9.94 -26.50
N LEU A 277 -6.18 8.72 -26.50
CA LEU A 277 -6.99 7.51 -26.53
C LEU A 277 -7.92 7.39 -25.31
N MET A 278 -7.42 7.72 -24.12
CA MET A 278 -8.24 7.76 -22.90
C MET A 278 -9.35 8.81 -22.98
N ARG A 279 -9.04 10.00 -23.50
CA ARG A 279 -10.04 11.06 -23.74
C ARG A 279 -11.14 10.59 -24.70
N ASP A 280 -10.77 9.89 -25.78
CA ASP A 280 -11.71 9.48 -26.81
C ASP A 280 -12.55 8.26 -26.39
N ARG A 281 -11.97 7.33 -25.63
CA ARG A 281 -12.63 6.06 -25.25
C ARG A 281 -13.35 6.12 -23.91
N PHE A 282 -12.89 6.98 -22.99
CA PHE A 282 -13.41 7.11 -21.62
C PHE A 282 -13.52 8.59 -21.22
N PRO A 283 -14.31 9.41 -21.96
CA PRO A 283 -14.34 10.85 -21.79
C PRO A 283 -14.80 11.29 -20.40
N ALA A 284 -15.73 10.57 -19.76
CA ALA A 284 -16.22 10.93 -18.43
C ALA A 284 -15.16 10.63 -17.37
N ALA A 285 -14.46 9.49 -17.50
CA ALA A 285 -13.35 9.14 -16.60
C ALA A 285 -12.20 10.14 -16.72
N PHE A 286 -11.83 10.50 -17.96
CA PHE A 286 -10.79 11.48 -18.23
C PHE A 286 -11.15 12.86 -17.67
N GLU A 287 -12.36 13.36 -17.95
CA GLU A 287 -12.80 14.67 -17.47
C GLU A 287 -12.92 14.72 -15.94
N ARG A 288 -13.28 13.60 -15.28
CA ARG A 288 -13.33 13.53 -13.82
C ARG A 288 -11.99 13.81 -13.16
N VAL A 289 -10.89 13.26 -13.69
CA VAL A 289 -9.53 13.46 -13.17
C VAL A 289 -8.92 14.78 -13.63
N GLU A 290 -9.19 15.21 -14.87
CA GLU A 290 -8.73 16.49 -15.39
C GLU A 290 -9.37 17.69 -14.68
N SER A 291 -10.67 17.62 -14.37
CA SER A 291 -11.35 18.68 -13.63
C SER A 291 -10.76 18.87 -12.23
N ALA A 292 -10.39 17.78 -11.55
CA ALA A 292 -9.66 17.82 -10.30
C ALA A 292 -8.29 18.49 -10.45
N ALA A 293 -7.52 18.12 -11.49
CA ALA A 293 -6.23 18.74 -11.79
C ALA A 293 -6.35 20.26 -12.01
N ARG A 294 -7.26 20.68 -12.90
CA ARG A 294 -7.49 22.10 -13.21
C ARG A 294 -7.95 22.91 -12.00
N THR A 295 -8.69 22.28 -11.09
CA THR A 295 -9.10 22.90 -9.82
C THR A 295 -7.88 23.09 -8.91
N GLY A 296 -7.04 22.06 -8.78
CA GLY A 296 -5.82 22.11 -7.99
C GLY A 296 -4.80 23.12 -8.51
N GLU A 297 -4.60 23.20 -9.83
CA GLU A 297 -3.71 24.16 -10.50
C GLU A 297 -4.03 25.62 -10.14
N LYS A 298 -5.32 25.92 -9.92
CA LYS A 298 -5.84 27.23 -9.51
C LYS A 298 -5.83 27.44 -7.99
N GLY A 299 -5.28 26.50 -7.22
CA GLY A 299 -5.28 26.54 -5.75
C GLY A 299 -6.62 26.19 -5.11
N GLY A 300 -7.59 25.69 -5.88
CA GLY A 300 -8.89 25.27 -5.39
C GLY A 300 -8.84 24.03 -4.49
N LEU A 301 -9.95 23.79 -3.78
CA LEU A 301 -10.15 22.59 -2.96
C LEU A 301 -10.80 21.49 -3.79
N VAL A 302 -10.24 20.29 -3.69
CA VAL A 302 -10.72 19.07 -4.34
C VAL A 302 -11.14 18.08 -3.26
N ARG A 303 -12.23 17.34 -3.52
CA ARG A 303 -12.79 16.36 -2.60
C ARG A 303 -12.92 14.98 -3.23
N THR A 304 -12.71 13.96 -2.42
CA THR A 304 -13.03 12.56 -2.69
C THR A 304 -14.55 12.32 -2.62
N TRP A 305 -14.98 11.08 -2.78
CA TRP A 305 -16.38 10.70 -2.79
C TRP A 305 -17.11 10.96 -1.47
N LEU A 306 -16.52 10.55 -0.33
CA LEU A 306 -17.11 10.79 1.00
C LEU A 306 -16.69 12.13 1.62
N GLY A 307 -16.08 13.03 0.83
CA GLY A 307 -15.86 14.41 1.23
C GLY A 307 -14.51 14.72 1.89
N ARG A 308 -13.54 13.78 1.90
CA ARG A 308 -12.16 14.11 2.28
C ARG A 308 -11.66 15.22 1.38
N THR A 309 -11.19 16.29 2.00
CA THR A 309 -10.78 17.50 1.29
C THR A 309 -9.26 17.61 1.28
N VAL A 310 -8.69 17.88 0.11
CA VAL A 310 -7.25 18.13 -0.04
C VAL A 310 -6.80 19.31 0.84
N PRO A 311 -5.60 19.29 1.43
CA PRO A 311 -5.09 20.45 2.15
C PRO A 311 -5.07 21.73 1.28
N ALA A 312 -5.45 22.84 1.90
CA ALA A 312 -5.39 24.15 1.27
C ALA A 312 -3.93 24.48 0.87
N PRO A 313 -3.71 25.22 -0.23
CA PRO A 313 -2.36 25.64 -0.58
C PRO A 313 -1.77 26.53 0.51
N SER A 314 -0.49 26.33 0.83
CA SER A 314 0.23 27.17 1.77
C SER A 314 0.55 28.54 1.17
N GLU A 315 0.83 29.53 2.01
CA GLU A 315 1.32 30.84 1.56
C GLU A 315 2.59 30.74 0.69
N ARG A 316 3.45 29.75 0.97
CA ARG A 316 4.64 29.47 0.17
C ARG A 316 4.25 29.08 -1.26
N TRP A 317 3.22 28.24 -1.42
CA TRP A 317 2.74 27.84 -2.75
C TRP A 317 2.22 29.06 -3.54
N TRP A 318 1.46 29.94 -2.89
CA TRP A 318 0.98 31.19 -3.52
C TRP A 318 2.12 32.12 -3.95
N ARG A 319 3.17 32.26 -3.13
CA ARG A 319 4.37 33.02 -3.52
C ARG A 319 5.12 32.39 -4.70
N GLN A 320 5.25 31.05 -4.72
CA GLN A 320 5.88 30.33 -5.82
C GLN A 320 5.10 30.44 -7.13
N LEU A 321 3.79 30.65 -7.09
CA LEU A 321 2.98 30.81 -8.29
C LEU A 321 3.38 32.04 -9.12
N ASN A 322 3.94 33.07 -8.46
CA ASN A 322 4.41 34.31 -9.08
C ASN A 322 5.93 34.32 -9.39
N SER A 323 6.61 33.17 -9.28
CA SER A 323 8.04 33.04 -9.62
C SER A 323 8.25 32.29 -10.94
N GLU A 324 9.51 32.16 -11.38
CA GLU A 324 9.89 31.34 -12.54
C GLU A 324 9.44 29.86 -12.41
N ASP A 325 9.26 29.38 -11.17
CA ASP A 325 8.77 28.03 -10.87
C ASP A 325 7.24 27.93 -10.86
N GLY A 326 6.49 29.00 -11.15
CA GLY A 326 5.04 29.05 -10.99
C GLY A 326 4.29 27.99 -11.79
N VAL A 327 4.66 27.78 -13.06
CA VAL A 327 4.08 26.74 -13.92
C VAL A 327 4.33 25.35 -13.36
N LYS A 328 5.54 25.09 -12.86
CA LYS A 328 5.92 23.81 -12.27
C LYS A 328 5.17 23.56 -10.96
N SER A 329 5.03 24.57 -10.12
CA SER A 329 4.30 24.51 -8.85
C SER A 329 2.79 24.25 -9.06
N SER A 330 2.19 24.95 -10.02
CA SER A 330 0.80 24.76 -10.43
C SER A 330 0.57 23.34 -10.98
N ALA A 331 1.38 22.91 -11.95
CA ALA A 331 1.29 21.57 -12.53
C ALA A 331 1.53 20.44 -11.51
N SER A 332 2.41 20.65 -10.52
CA SER A 332 2.63 19.70 -9.43
C SER A 332 1.37 19.52 -8.57
N ARG A 333 0.70 20.62 -8.22
CA ARG A 333 -0.56 20.59 -7.47
C ARG A 333 -1.70 19.98 -8.32
N GLY A 334 -1.72 20.24 -9.62
CA GLY A 334 -2.63 19.60 -10.58
C GLY A 334 -2.48 18.08 -10.57
N ARG A 335 -1.26 17.55 -10.73
CA ARG A 335 -1.00 16.10 -10.64
C ARG A 335 -1.39 15.52 -9.28
N PHE A 336 -1.07 16.22 -8.19
CA PHE A 336 -1.43 15.77 -6.84
C PHE A 336 -2.96 15.64 -6.67
N THR A 337 -3.72 16.69 -7.03
CA THR A 337 -5.18 16.69 -6.90
C THR A 337 -5.89 15.72 -7.86
N ARG A 338 -5.32 15.49 -9.04
CA ARG A 338 -5.73 14.42 -9.96
C ARG A 338 -5.69 13.05 -9.29
N ASN A 339 -4.57 12.74 -8.67
CA ASN A 339 -4.34 11.45 -8.01
C ASN A 339 -5.19 11.32 -6.74
N PHE A 340 -5.35 12.44 -6.03
CA PHE A 340 -6.07 12.53 -4.77
C PHE A 340 -7.49 12.00 -4.85
N ILE A 341 -8.25 12.33 -5.92
CA ILE A 341 -9.65 11.92 -5.99
C ILE A 341 -9.83 10.41 -6.12
N VAL A 342 -8.91 9.72 -6.79
CA VAL A 342 -8.98 8.25 -6.96
C VAL A 342 -8.40 7.56 -5.74
N GLN A 343 -7.17 7.91 -5.35
CA GLN A 343 -6.48 7.27 -4.23
C GLN A 343 -7.19 7.52 -2.90
N GLY A 344 -7.76 8.71 -2.72
CA GLY A 344 -8.51 9.05 -1.53
C GLY A 344 -9.84 8.32 -1.46
N THR A 345 -10.56 8.21 -2.58
CA THR A 345 -11.77 7.37 -2.63
C THR A 345 -11.43 5.89 -2.41
N ALA A 346 -10.25 5.42 -2.80
CA ALA A 346 -9.78 4.07 -2.49
C ALA A 346 -9.57 3.86 -0.99
N ALA A 347 -8.96 4.83 -0.32
CA ALA A 347 -8.82 4.79 1.14
C ALA A 347 -10.19 4.81 1.84
N GLU A 348 -11.15 5.60 1.33
CA GLU A 348 -12.52 5.64 1.85
C GLU A 348 -13.24 4.29 1.71
N TRP A 349 -13.14 3.68 0.53
CA TRP A 349 -13.72 2.36 0.28
C TRP A 349 -13.11 1.30 1.21
N ALA A 350 -11.78 1.31 1.36
CA ALA A 350 -11.07 0.38 2.24
C ALA A 350 -11.46 0.56 3.71
N LEU A 351 -11.64 1.79 4.19
CA LEU A 351 -12.12 2.05 5.56
C LEU A 351 -13.52 1.50 5.80
N VAL A 352 -14.43 1.63 4.83
CA VAL A 352 -15.78 1.05 4.93
C VAL A 352 -15.71 -0.48 4.92
N LEU A 353 -14.88 -1.09 4.06
CA LEU A 353 -14.62 -2.53 4.08
C LEU A 353 -14.14 -2.97 5.47
N LEU A 354 -13.13 -2.29 6.04
CA LEU A 354 -12.58 -2.63 7.35
C LEU A 354 -13.63 -2.53 8.46
N ALA A 355 -14.46 -1.49 8.45
CA ALA A 355 -15.52 -1.31 9.45
C ALA A 355 -16.57 -2.44 9.39
N LEU A 356 -16.99 -2.81 8.18
CA LEU A 356 -17.96 -3.89 7.96
C LEU A 356 -17.36 -5.25 8.34
N LEU A 357 -16.15 -5.54 7.87
CA LEU A 357 -15.48 -6.81 8.13
C LEU A 357 -15.18 -6.98 9.62
N ARG A 358 -14.69 -5.94 10.30
CA ARG A 358 -14.49 -5.97 11.76
C ARG A 358 -15.77 -6.36 12.50
N ARG A 359 -16.90 -5.74 12.14
CA ARG A 359 -18.19 -6.06 12.77
C ARG A 359 -18.58 -7.51 12.53
N GLU A 360 -18.52 -7.95 11.27
CA GLU A 360 -18.95 -9.31 10.89
C GLU A 360 -18.09 -10.40 11.56
N LEU A 361 -16.77 -10.23 11.59
CA LEU A 361 -15.85 -11.15 12.27
C LEU A 361 -16.14 -11.23 13.77
N HIS A 362 -16.41 -10.09 14.41
CA HIS A 362 -16.69 -10.03 15.85
C HIS A 362 -18.03 -10.67 16.22
N GLU A 363 -19.11 -10.30 15.51
CA GLU A 363 -20.47 -10.79 15.80
C GLU A 363 -20.61 -12.30 15.59
N GLN A 364 -19.87 -12.86 14.62
CA GLN A 364 -19.93 -14.28 14.29
C GLN A 364 -18.79 -15.10 14.93
N GLY A 365 -17.85 -14.47 15.65
CA GLY A 365 -16.72 -15.17 16.26
C GLY A 365 -15.80 -15.87 15.26
N LEU A 366 -15.63 -15.31 14.05
CA LEU A 366 -14.98 -16.01 12.95
C LEU A 366 -13.45 -15.99 13.04
N GLY A 367 -12.86 -14.93 13.60
CA GLY A 367 -11.41 -14.75 13.69
C GLY A 367 -11.02 -13.30 13.92
N GLU A 368 -9.73 -13.01 13.80
CA GLU A 368 -9.17 -11.68 14.05
C GLU A 368 -8.61 -11.10 12.74
N LEU A 369 -8.96 -9.85 12.44
CA LEU A 369 -8.27 -9.09 11.41
C LEU A 369 -6.87 -8.73 11.93
N VAL A 370 -5.82 -9.16 11.25
CA VAL A 370 -4.43 -9.06 11.75
C VAL A 370 -3.54 -8.17 10.87
N PHE A 371 -3.90 -7.96 9.62
CA PHE A 371 -3.11 -7.15 8.69
C PHE A 371 -4.00 -6.37 7.73
N PHE A 372 -3.58 -5.13 7.46
CA PHE A 372 -4.13 -4.29 6.41
C PHE A 372 -3.00 -3.57 5.66
N LEU A 373 -3.12 -3.53 4.34
CA LEU A 373 -2.23 -2.77 3.46
C LEU A 373 -3.03 -2.22 2.28
N HIS A 374 -3.45 -0.96 2.38
CA HIS A 374 -4.16 -0.21 1.34
C HIS A 374 -5.46 -0.87 0.84
N ASP A 375 -5.35 -1.92 0.05
CA ASP A 375 -6.42 -2.68 -0.58
C ASP A 375 -6.38 -4.19 -0.25
N GLU A 376 -5.44 -4.59 0.61
CA GLU A 376 -5.29 -5.95 1.11
C GLU A 376 -5.66 -6.07 2.59
N VAL A 377 -6.39 -7.13 2.93
CA VAL A 377 -6.72 -7.54 4.30
C VAL A 377 -6.25 -8.97 4.56
N MET A 378 -5.91 -9.27 5.81
CA MET A 378 -5.63 -10.63 6.27
C MET A 378 -6.33 -10.92 7.57
N VAL A 379 -7.09 -12.01 7.59
CA VAL A 379 -7.77 -12.52 8.78
C VAL A 379 -7.04 -13.79 9.25
N HIS A 380 -6.76 -13.88 10.55
CA HIS A 380 -6.29 -15.10 11.19
C HIS A 380 -7.49 -15.76 11.88
N CYS A 381 -7.83 -16.98 11.48
CA CYS A 381 -9.03 -17.67 11.95
C CYS A 381 -8.79 -19.17 12.19
N PRO A 382 -9.59 -19.85 13.02
CA PRO A 382 -9.64 -21.30 13.05
C PRO A 382 -9.84 -21.88 11.64
N ALA A 383 -9.22 -23.02 11.34
CA ALA A 383 -9.24 -23.59 10.00
C ALA A 383 -10.68 -23.89 9.52
N GLU A 384 -11.57 -24.28 10.42
CA GLU A 384 -12.98 -24.54 10.14
C GLU A 384 -13.77 -23.28 9.74
N HIS A 385 -13.32 -22.09 10.17
CA HIS A 385 -13.95 -20.80 9.83
C HIS A 385 -13.47 -20.22 8.50
N ALA A 386 -12.44 -20.78 7.87
CA ALA A 386 -11.80 -20.19 6.69
C ALA A 386 -12.78 -19.91 5.53
N ALA A 387 -13.72 -20.83 5.27
CA ALA A 387 -14.74 -20.63 4.24
C ALA A 387 -15.74 -19.51 4.60
N ALA A 388 -16.15 -19.45 5.87
CA ALA A 388 -17.06 -18.40 6.35
C ALA A 388 -16.41 -17.02 6.31
N VAL A 389 -15.12 -16.93 6.68
CA VAL A 389 -14.31 -15.70 6.57
C VAL A 389 -14.17 -15.24 5.13
N SER A 390 -13.85 -16.15 4.19
CA SER A 390 -13.79 -15.82 2.75
C SER A 390 -15.10 -15.21 2.26
N ALA A 391 -16.23 -15.82 2.61
CA ALA A 391 -17.54 -15.34 2.22
C ALA A 391 -17.89 -13.99 2.89
N ALA A 392 -17.46 -13.77 4.15
CA ALA A 392 -17.62 -12.49 4.83
C ALA A 392 -16.84 -11.36 4.15
N ILE A 393 -15.60 -11.62 3.72
CA ILE A 393 -14.77 -10.66 2.98
C ILE A 393 -15.48 -10.24 1.67
N GLU A 394 -15.98 -11.20 0.89
CA GLU A 394 -16.68 -10.92 -0.36
C GLU A 394 -17.95 -10.10 -0.13
N ARG A 395 -18.80 -10.51 0.82
CA ARG A 395 -20.02 -9.77 1.18
C ARG A 395 -19.72 -8.34 1.66
N CYS A 396 -18.72 -8.18 2.51
CA CYS A 396 -18.30 -6.88 3.03
C CYS A 396 -17.75 -5.98 1.91
N ALA A 397 -17.01 -6.51 0.94
CA ALA A 397 -16.52 -5.76 -0.22
C ALA A 397 -17.67 -5.25 -1.10
N GLU A 398 -18.66 -6.10 -1.36
CA GLU A 398 -19.86 -5.68 -2.09
C GLU A 398 -20.66 -4.62 -1.32
N GLN A 399 -20.82 -4.81 -0.01
CA GLN A 399 -21.52 -3.86 0.84
C GLN A 399 -20.77 -2.52 0.95
N ALA A 400 -19.44 -2.52 1.00
CA ALA A 400 -18.63 -1.30 0.95
C ALA A 400 -18.86 -0.56 -0.37
N THR A 401 -18.87 -1.29 -1.48
CA THR A 401 -19.15 -0.73 -2.82
C THR A 401 -20.55 -0.10 -2.88
N ARG A 402 -21.58 -0.79 -2.40
CA ARG A 402 -22.96 -0.26 -2.32
C ARG A 402 -23.07 0.94 -1.36
N THR A 403 -22.33 0.93 -0.26
CA THR A 403 -22.33 2.04 0.72
C THR A 403 -21.79 3.33 0.10
N LEU A 404 -20.75 3.23 -0.73
CA LEU A 404 -20.22 4.40 -1.43
C LEU A 404 -21.11 4.76 -2.64
N PHE A 405 -21.37 3.82 -3.54
CA PHE A 405 -21.85 4.12 -4.88
C PHE A 405 -23.32 3.77 -5.13
N GLY A 406 -24.06 3.29 -4.14
CA GLY A 406 -25.45 2.85 -4.29
C GLY A 406 -25.57 1.73 -5.33
N ASP A 407 -26.48 1.90 -6.28
CA ASP A 407 -26.80 0.90 -7.32
C ASP A 407 -25.91 1.00 -8.58
N VAL A 408 -24.82 1.78 -8.54
CA VAL A 408 -23.87 1.82 -9.66
C VAL A 408 -23.30 0.41 -9.87
N PRO A 409 -23.42 -0.21 -11.06
CA PRO A 409 -23.08 -1.60 -11.30
C PRO A 409 -21.56 -1.78 -11.50
N VAL A 410 -20.77 -1.37 -10.51
CA VAL A 410 -19.32 -1.54 -10.47
C VAL A 410 -19.00 -2.74 -9.59
N ARG A 411 -18.23 -3.68 -10.12
CA ARG A 411 -17.70 -4.81 -9.36
C ARG A 411 -16.28 -4.51 -8.89
N ILE A 412 -16.04 -4.66 -7.58
CA ILE A 412 -14.70 -4.60 -6.96
C ILE A 412 -14.42 -5.97 -6.32
N PRO A 413 -13.79 -6.89 -7.06
CA PRO A 413 -13.57 -8.24 -6.56
C PRO A 413 -12.43 -8.27 -5.54
N LEU A 414 -12.71 -8.84 -4.36
CA LEU A 414 -11.71 -9.32 -3.41
C LEU A 414 -11.63 -10.83 -3.54
N ARG A 415 -10.41 -11.36 -3.70
CA ARG A 415 -10.20 -12.79 -3.90
C ARG A 415 -9.57 -13.41 -2.65
N PRO A 416 -10.37 -13.89 -1.70
CA PRO A 416 -9.83 -14.49 -0.49
C PRO A 416 -9.13 -15.81 -0.79
N LYS A 417 -7.97 -16.02 -0.18
CA LYS A 417 -7.20 -17.27 -0.22
C LYS A 417 -6.91 -17.69 1.21
N ALA A 418 -7.39 -18.88 1.59
CA ALA A 418 -7.02 -19.53 2.84
C ALA A 418 -5.68 -20.25 2.67
N VAL A 419 -4.69 -19.89 3.48
CA VAL A 419 -3.29 -20.32 3.31
C VAL A 419 -2.63 -20.69 4.64
N ASP A 420 -1.57 -21.50 4.54
CA ASP A 420 -0.71 -21.92 5.66
C ASP A 420 0.55 -21.06 5.81
N SER A 421 0.84 -20.23 4.81
CA SER A 421 1.81 -19.14 4.91
C SER A 421 1.39 -17.99 4.01
N TYR A 422 1.73 -16.77 4.38
CA TYR A 422 1.42 -15.61 3.55
C TYR A 422 2.09 -15.65 2.16
N ALA A 423 3.19 -16.40 2.02
CA ALA A 423 3.83 -16.62 0.73
C ALA A 423 2.90 -17.32 -0.29
N GLN A 424 2.00 -18.19 0.16
CA GLN A 424 1.04 -18.89 -0.70
C GLN A 424 -0.12 -18.00 -1.18
N ALA A 425 -0.36 -16.88 -0.49
CA ALA A 425 -1.42 -15.95 -0.88
C ALA A 425 -1.02 -15.06 -2.08
N LYS A 426 0.28 -14.83 -2.25
CA LYS A 426 0.84 -13.84 -3.18
C LYS A 426 1.26 -14.39 -4.53
#